data_AF-A0A1T2L124-F1
#
_entry.id   AF-A0A1T2L124-F1
#
_cell.length_a   1.000
_cell.length_b   1.000
_cell.length_c   1.000
_cell.angle_alpha   90.00
_cell.angle_beta   90.00
_cell.angle_gamma   90.00
#
_symmetry.space_group_name_H-M   'P 1'
#
loop_
_entity.id
_entity.type
_entity.pdbx_description
1 polymer ?
#
loop_
_entity_poly.entity_id
_entity_poly.type
_entity_poly.pdbx_seq_one_letter_code
_entity_poly.pdbx_strand_id
1 'polypeptide(L)'
;MQLHRHGALGLKGILSALLNLVCRKVIERNPEAQAAIDAELKKLTLYHYPACPFCLRVRRVMRYLKLDIPLQDVMQSRDAHQALLKGGGMTQVPCLQIIEDDGAERWLYESADINHYLKSRFSK
;
A
#
# COMPACT_ATOMS: atom_id res chain seq x y z
N MET A 1 -35.13 30.76 27.33
CA MET A 1 -35.45 29.32 27.16
C MET A 1 -35.33 29.01 25.66
N GLN A 2 -34.13 28.67 25.20
CA GLN A 2 -33.81 28.52 23.78
C GLN A 2 -33.83 27.03 23.45
N LEU A 3 -34.73 26.64 22.55
CA LEU A 3 -34.98 25.26 22.14
C LEU A 3 -33.75 24.69 21.41
N HIS A 4 -33.22 23.60 21.94
CA HIS A 4 -32.20 22.77 21.30
C HIS A 4 -32.68 22.29 19.93
N ARG A 5 -32.02 22.71 18.85
CA ARG A 5 -32.09 22.04 17.56
C ARG A 5 -31.28 20.75 17.66
N HIS A 6 -31.95 19.61 17.84
CA HIS A 6 -31.37 18.31 17.55
C HIS A 6 -31.13 18.22 16.04
N GLY A 7 -29.87 18.27 15.64
CA GLY A 7 -29.46 18.00 14.26
C GLY A 7 -29.72 16.53 13.95
N ALA A 8 -30.81 16.25 13.25
CA ALA A 8 -31.06 14.94 12.68
C ALA A 8 -29.90 14.58 11.74
N LEU A 9 -29.17 13.50 12.04
CA LEU A 9 -28.25 12.90 11.07
C LEU A 9 -29.09 12.39 9.89
N GLY A 10 -29.16 13.17 8.83
CA GLY A 10 -29.84 12.77 7.60
C GLY A 10 -29.22 11.50 6.99
N LEU A 11 -29.95 10.84 6.08
CA LEU A 11 -29.55 9.60 5.40
C LEU A 11 -28.12 9.63 4.83
N LYS A 12 -27.65 10.81 4.39
CA LYS A 12 -26.26 11.05 3.95
C LYS A 12 -25.22 10.86 5.07
N GLY A 13 -25.53 11.29 6.28
CA GLY A 13 -24.67 11.13 7.46
C GLY A 13 -24.57 9.67 7.92
N ILE A 14 -25.69 8.95 7.90
CA ILE A 14 -25.72 7.51 8.24
C ILE A 14 -24.94 6.69 7.19
N LEU A 15 -25.15 6.96 5.89
CA LEU A 15 -24.43 6.26 4.81
C LEU A 15 -22.91 6.52 4.85
N SER A 16 -22.50 7.76 5.12
CA SER A 16 -21.08 8.10 5.29
C SER A 16 -20.46 7.43 6.52
N ALA A 17 -21.18 7.40 7.65
CA ALA A 17 -20.73 6.71 8.85
C ALA A 17 -20.60 5.20 8.64
N LEU A 18 -21.58 4.57 7.96
CA LEU A 18 -21.54 3.15 7.62
C LEU A 18 -20.38 2.83 6.65
N LEU A 19 -20.16 3.69 5.65
CA LEU A 19 -19.06 3.54 4.71
C LEU A 19 -17.70 3.67 5.41
N ASN A 20 -17.53 4.61 6.34
CA ASN A 20 -16.29 4.75 7.11
C ASN A 20 -16.04 3.57 8.07
N LEU A 21 -17.10 2.91 8.54
CA LEU A 21 -17.01 1.72 9.40
C LEU A 21 -16.51 0.49 8.63
N VAL A 22 -16.80 0.41 7.32
CA VAL A 22 -16.50 -0.75 6.47
C VAL A 22 -15.28 -0.51 5.56
N CYS A 23 -15.12 0.73 5.08
CA CYS A 23 -14.10 1.14 4.13
C CYS A 23 -13.19 2.20 4.75
N ARG A 24 -11.90 1.90 4.82
CA ARG A 24 -10.90 2.88 5.25
C ARG A 24 -10.80 4.00 4.21
N LYS A 25 -10.99 5.26 4.64
CA LYS A 25 -10.87 6.45 3.77
C LYS A 25 -9.48 6.49 3.12
N VAL A 26 -9.40 6.59 1.79
CA VAL A 26 -8.12 6.74 1.07
C VAL A 26 -7.47 8.09 1.41
N ILE A 27 -6.14 8.15 1.55
CA ILE A 27 -5.42 9.40 1.81
C ILE A 27 -5.57 10.39 0.65
N GLU A 28 -5.64 11.67 0.96
CA GLU A 28 -5.71 12.76 -0.01
C GLU A 28 -4.43 13.60 0.11
N ARG A 29 -3.76 13.83 -1.02
CA ARG A 29 -2.57 14.69 -1.13
C ARG A 29 -2.80 15.70 -2.25
N ASN A 30 -2.14 16.85 -2.16
CA ASN A 30 -2.09 17.77 -3.29
C ASN A 30 -1.27 17.13 -4.45
N PRO A 31 -1.40 17.62 -5.70
CA PRO A 31 -0.74 17.00 -6.86
C PRO A 31 0.79 16.97 -6.75
N GLU A 32 1.40 18.01 -6.19
CA GLU A 32 2.86 18.13 -6.06
C GLU A 32 3.43 17.10 -5.07
N ALA A 33 2.79 16.95 -3.91
CA ALA A 33 3.15 15.96 -2.92
C ALA A 33 2.92 14.55 -3.45
N GLN A 34 1.85 14.30 -4.20
CA GLN A 34 1.63 12.99 -4.82
C GLN A 34 2.72 12.68 -5.86
N ALA A 35 3.08 13.64 -6.70
CA ALA A 35 4.15 13.45 -7.70
C ALA A 35 5.51 13.16 -7.06
N ALA A 36 5.83 13.80 -5.92
CA ALA A 36 7.04 13.51 -5.16
C ALA A 36 7.05 12.06 -4.64
N ILE A 37 5.92 11.60 -4.10
CA ILE A 37 5.76 10.22 -3.64
C ILE A 37 5.90 9.25 -4.81
N ASP A 38 5.21 9.49 -5.93
CA ASP A 38 5.26 8.63 -7.12
C ASP A 38 6.69 8.50 -7.68
N ALA A 39 7.52 9.55 -7.56
CA ALA A 39 8.93 9.49 -7.91
C ALA A 39 9.72 8.57 -6.97
N GLU A 40 9.46 8.60 -5.66
CA GLU A 40 10.07 7.69 -4.68
C GLU A 40 9.64 6.23 -4.92
N LEU A 41 8.38 5.98 -5.31
CA LEU A 41 7.86 4.62 -5.54
C LEU A 41 8.56 3.88 -6.68
N LYS A 42 9.23 4.59 -7.60
CA LYS A 42 10.04 3.97 -8.66
C LYS A 42 11.22 3.15 -8.14
N LYS A 43 11.66 3.41 -6.90
CA LYS A 43 12.70 2.66 -6.19
C LYS A 43 12.15 1.42 -5.47
N LEU A 44 10.83 1.20 -5.54
CA LEU A 44 10.17 0.09 -4.88
C LEU A 44 9.65 -0.90 -5.92
N THR A 45 9.67 -2.18 -5.60
CA THR A 45 8.99 -3.22 -6.41
C THR A 45 8.40 -4.26 -5.49
N LEU A 46 7.11 -4.57 -5.67
CA LEU A 46 6.44 -5.62 -4.91
C LEU A 46 6.37 -6.90 -5.74
N TYR A 47 7.10 -7.91 -5.30
CA TYR A 47 6.99 -9.27 -5.79
C TYR A 47 5.78 -9.95 -5.16
N HIS A 48 4.90 -10.46 -5.99
CA HIS A 48 3.60 -11.00 -5.55
C HIS A 48 3.07 -12.07 -6.50
N TYR A 49 1.90 -12.62 -6.17
CA TYR A 49 0.98 -13.19 -7.17
C TYR A 49 -0.48 -12.88 -6.76
N PRO A 50 -1.45 -12.85 -7.70
CA PRO A 50 -2.80 -12.34 -7.46
C PRO A 50 -3.58 -13.09 -6.36
N ALA A 51 -3.45 -14.41 -6.30
CA ALA A 51 -4.21 -15.26 -5.38
C ALA A 51 -3.63 -15.30 -3.95
N CYS A 52 -2.49 -14.66 -3.68
CA CYS A 52 -1.85 -14.72 -2.37
C CYS A 52 -2.61 -13.86 -1.33
N PRO A 53 -3.12 -14.44 -0.23
CA PRO A 53 -3.85 -13.68 0.79
C PRO A 53 -2.97 -12.64 1.49
N PHE A 54 -1.67 -12.89 1.66
CA PHE A 54 -0.73 -11.95 2.26
C PHE A 54 -0.42 -10.77 1.33
N CYS A 55 -0.26 -11.03 0.02
CA CYS A 55 -0.09 -9.97 -0.97
C CYS A 55 -1.32 -9.06 -1.05
N LEU A 56 -2.52 -9.61 -0.93
CA LEU A 56 -3.76 -8.82 -0.88
C LEU A 56 -3.78 -7.84 0.29
N ARG A 57 -3.19 -8.19 1.45
CA ARG A 57 -3.08 -7.25 2.59
C ARG A 57 -2.20 -6.06 2.24
N VAL A 58 -1.04 -6.30 1.61
CA VAL A 58 -0.11 -5.24 1.18
C VAL A 58 -0.76 -4.34 0.14
N ARG A 59 -1.37 -4.92 -0.89
CA ARG A 59 -2.06 -4.16 -1.96
C ARG A 59 -3.22 -3.30 -1.42
N ARG A 60 -3.90 -3.73 -0.35
CA ARG A 60 -4.91 -2.90 0.33
C ARG A 60 -4.29 -1.68 1.01
N VAL A 61 -3.13 -1.83 1.64
CA VAL A 61 -2.39 -0.69 2.23
C VAL A 61 -1.88 0.26 1.15
N MET A 62 -1.31 -0.27 0.06
CA MET A 62 -0.93 0.53 -1.11
C MET A 62 -2.09 1.37 -1.64
N ARG A 63 -3.29 0.77 -1.81
CA ARG A 63 -4.49 1.49 -2.25
C ARG A 63 -4.90 2.58 -1.27
N TYR A 64 -4.93 2.29 0.02
CA TYR A 64 -5.28 3.26 1.06
C TYR A 64 -4.32 4.45 1.07
N LEU A 65 -3.03 4.19 0.85
CA LEU A 65 -1.97 5.20 0.83
C LEU A 65 -1.75 5.86 -0.54
N LYS A 66 -2.55 5.51 -1.56
CA LYS A 66 -2.36 5.91 -2.97
C LYS A 66 -0.92 5.68 -3.46
N LEU A 67 -0.43 4.45 -3.32
CA LEU A 67 0.90 4.05 -3.76
C LEU A 67 0.79 3.19 -5.01
N ASP A 68 1.32 3.68 -6.12
CA ASP A 68 1.45 2.95 -7.38
C ASP A 68 2.82 2.25 -7.48
N ILE A 69 3.07 1.32 -6.55
CA ILE A 69 4.32 0.55 -6.55
C ILE A 69 4.26 -0.49 -7.67
N PRO A 70 5.31 -0.58 -8.52
CA PRO A 70 5.45 -1.62 -9.54
C PRO A 70 5.25 -3.03 -8.98
N LEU A 71 4.51 -3.86 -9.72
CA LEU A 71 4.16 -5.22 -9.34
C LEU A 71 4.87 -6.23 -10.23
N GLN A 72 5.49 -7.25 -9.63
CA GLN A 72 6.13 -8.36 -10.34
C GLN A 72 5.46 -9.68 -9.95
N ASP A 73 4.73 -10.27 -10.89
CA ASP A 73 4.05 -11.56 -10.68
C ASP A 73 5.04 -12.73 -10.87
N VAL A 74 5.43 -13.35 -9.75
CA VAL A 74 6.42 -14.44 -9.75
C VAL A 74 5.88 -15.76 -10.29
N MET A 75 4.57 -15.90 -10.45
CA MET A 75 3.97 -17.09 -11.07
C MET A 75 3.89 -16.95 -12.59
N GLN A 76 3.79 -15.73 -13.11
CA GLN A 76 3.71 -15.47 -14.56
C GLN A 76 5.06 -15.15 -15.19
N SER A 77 5.98 -14.54 -14.44
CA SER A 77 7.29 -14.13 -14.92
C SER A 77 8.40 -14.96 -14.29
N ARG A 78 9.07 -15.76 -15.12
CA ARG A 78 10.28 -16.50 -14.73
C ARG A 78 11.39 -15.54 -14.28
N ASP A 79 11.51 -14.38 -14.93
CA ASP A 79 12.52 -13.38 -14.59
C ASP A 79 12.25 -12.76 -13.22
N ALA A 80 10.98 -12.47 -12.90
CA ALA A 80 10.58 -12.00 -11.57
C ALA A 80 10.88 -13.05 -10.50
N HIS A 81 10.55 -14.32 -10.76
CA HIS A 81 10.85 -15.42 -9.86
C HIS A 81 12.37 -15.56 -9.62
N GLN A 82 13.18 -15.48 -10.68
CA GLN A 82 14.63 -15.56 -10.57
C GLN A 82 15.24 -14.35 -9.86
N ALA A 83 14.75 -13.14 -10.12
CA ALA A 83 15.19 -11.94 -9.43
C ALA A 83 14.91 -12.03 -7.92
N LEU A 84 13.70 -12.46 -7.55
CA LEU A 84 13.33 -12.68 -6.15
C LEU A 84 14.22 -13.72 -5.47
N LEU A 85 14.47 -14.86 -6.13
CA LEU A 85 15.32 -15.91 -5.57
C LEU A 85 16.78 -15.46 -5.42
N LYS A 86 17.34 -14.76 -6.42
CA LYS A 86 18.75 -14.34 -6.41
C LYS A 86 19.00 -13.15 -5.48
N GLY A 87 18.12 -12.17 -5.48
CA GLY A 87 18.27 -10.96 -4.67
C GLY A 87 17.75 -11.13 -3.25
N GLY A 88 16.49 -11.57 -3.11
CA GLY A 88 15.85 -11.76 -1.81
C GLY A 88 16.20 -13.07 -1.11
N GLY A 89 16.83 -14.02 -1.81
CA GLY A 89 17.31 -15.29 -1.25
C GLY A 89 16.23 -16.38 -1.08
N MET A 90 14.95 -16.02 -1.21
CA MET A 90 13.81 -16.95 -1.07
C MET A 90 12.69 -16.61 -2.05
N THR A 91 11.93 -17.62 -2.48
CA THR A 91 10.76 -17.45 -3.37
C THR A 91 9.47 -17.01 -2.66
N GLN A 92 9.56 -16.70 -1.36
CA GLN A 92 8.42 -16.29 -0.54
C GLN A 92 7.84 -14.95 -1.02
N VAL A 93 6.50 -14.83 -1.00
CA VAL A 93 5.81 -13.56 -1.25
C VAL A 93 4.82 -13.25 -0.13
N PRO A 94 4.46 -11.98 0.11
CA PRO A 94 4.97 -10.78 -0.56
C PRO A 94 6.43 -10.48 -0.19
N CYS A 95 7.16 -9.90 -1.12
CA CYS A 95 8.49 -9.34 -0.88
C CYS A 95 8.57 -7.95 -1.52
N LEU A 96 9.00 -6.95 -0.76
CA LEU A 96 9.22 -5.60 -1.23
C LEU A 96 10.72 -5.38 -1.44
N GLN A 97 11.14 -5.20 -2.69
CA GLN A 97 12.48 -4.71 -3.01
C GLN A 97 12.50 -3.19 -2.87
N ILE A 98 13.57 -2.67 -2.27
CA ILE A 98 13.81 -1.26 -2.00
C ILE A 98 15.21 -0.95 -2.53
N ILE A 99 15.30 -0.04 -3.50
CA ILE A 99 16.57 0.50 -3.97
C ILE A 99 16.88 1.74 -3.11
N GLU A 100 17.91 1.65 -2.28
CA GLU A 100 18.36 2.74 -1.42
C GLU A 100 19.09 3.82 -2.24
N ASP A 101 19.33 4.99 -1.65
CA ASP A 101 19.92 6.13 -2.36
C ASP A 101 21.37 5.90 -2.81
N ASP A 102 22.09 5.00 -2.15
CA ASP A 102 23.43 4.55 -2.50
C ASP A 102 23.43 3.43 -3.57
N GLY A 103 22.26 3.01 -4.03
CA GLY A 103 22.06 1.93 -4.99
C GLY A 103 22.04 0.54 -4.36
N ALA A 104 22.15 0.41 -3.02
CA ALA A 104 22.01 -0.87 -2.36
C ALA A 104 20.58 -1.40 -2.47
N GLU A 105 20.44 -2.72 -2.60
CA GLU A 105 19.14 -3.38 -2.61
C GLU A 105 18.80 -3.96 -1.25
N ARG A 106 17.66 -3.55 -0.69
CA ARG A 106 17.08 -4.14 0.51
C ARG A 106 15.80 -4.89 0.16
N TRP A 107 15.68 -6.11 0.70
CA TRP A 107 14.55 -7.00 0.44
C TRP A 107 13.79 -7.22 1.74
N LEU A 108 12.55 -6.73 1.79
CA LEU A 108 11.71 -6.79 2.97
C LEU A 108 10.59 -7.82 2.77
N TYR A 109 10.63 -8.86 3.58
CA TYR A 109 9.62 -9.91 3.64
C TYR A 109 8.57 -9.58 4.71
N GLU A 110 7.61 -10.51 4.86
CA GLU A 110 6.50 -10.43 5.80
C GLU A 110 5.51 -9.29 5.54
N SER A 111 4.26 -9.68 5.25
CA SER A 111 3.22 -8.69 4.93
C SER A 111 2.98 -7.66 6.04
N ALA A 112 3.24 -8.00 7.31
CA ALA A 112 3.12 -7.08 8.43
C ALA A 112 4.22 -6.00 8.40
N ASP A 113 5.47 -6.40 8.15
CA ASP A 113 6.62 -5.51 8.13
C ASP A 113 6.60 -4.60 6.91
N ILE A 114 6.24 -5.16 5.74
CA ILE A 114 5.99 -4.36 4.53
C ILE A 114 4.92 -3.31 4.80
N ASN A 115 3.80 -3.69 5.42
CA ASN A 115 2.74 -2.74 5.75
C ASN A 115 3.19 -1.67 6.75
N HIS A 116 4.02 -2.04 7.73
CA HIS A 116 4.58 -1.10 8.69
C HIS A 116 5.49 -0.10 7.99
N TYR A 117 6.40 -0.58 7.13
CA TYR A 117 7.29 0.25 6.32
C TYR A 117 6.51 1.25 5.47
N LEU A 118 5.55 0.80 4.67
CA LEU A 118 4.77 1.66 3.78
C LEU A 118 3.99 2.73 4.55
N LYS A 119 3.40 2.37 5.71
CA LYS A 119 2.69 3.33 6.55
C LYS A 119 3.65 4.35 7.17
N SER A 120 4.74 3.90 7.77
CA SER A 120 5.72 4.77 8.41
C SER A 120 6.30 5.80 7.43
N ARG A 121 6.57 5.36 6.20
CA ARG A 121 7.15 6.19 5.15
C ARG A 121 6.13 7.13 4.50
N PHE A 122 4.92 6.65 4.20
CA PHE A 122 3.99 7.34 3.30
C PHE A 122 2.64 7.72 3.90
N SER A 123 2.38 7.55 5.20
CA SER A 123 1.08 7.93 5.78
C SER A 123 0.87 9.43 6.01
N LYS A 124 1.72 10.28 5.43
CA LYS A 124 1.65 11.74 5.52
C LYS A 124 0.92 12.33 4.31
#